data_AF-A0A1M6BJP1-F1
#
_entry.id   AF-A0A1M6BJP1-F1
#
_cell.length_a   1.000
_cell.length_b   1.000
_cell.length_c   1.000
_cell.angle_alpha   90.00
_cell.angle_beta   90.00
_cell.angle_gamma   90.00
#
_symmetry.space_group_name_H-M   'P 1'
#
loop_
_entity.id
_entity.type
_entity.pdbx_description
1 polymer ?
#
loop_
_entity_poly.entity_id
_entity_poly.type
_entity_poly.pdbx_seq_one_letter_code
_entity_poly.pdbx_strand_id
1 'polypeptide(L)'
;MPYKNLRSIPIYRKSLDLCLMSREIASYVSYNKDLLKLYQSNSLRDIIADSLLTDAILIPQQIAAAEQSESYAVRMKSATFIAIMLRNINSYCTGLEKDGVKEKEYLNLLRSEIKSFRRLFKVWRRSIRR
;
A
#
# COMPACT_ATOMS: atom_id res chain seq x y z
N MET A 1 -18.24 -17.98 -16.19
CA MET A 1 -16.93 -18.18 -15.52
C MET A 1 -17.16 -18.24 -14.02
N PRO A 2 -16.66 -19.25 -13.29
CA PRO A 2 -16.80 -19.28 -11.84
C PRO A 2 -16.02 -18.10 -11.25
N TYR A 3 -16.68 -17.27 -10.45
CA TYR A 3 -16.04 -16.16 -9.75
C TYR A 3 -14.89 -16.71 -8.92
N LYS A 4 -13.64 -16.39 -9.31
CA LYS A 4 -12.47 -16.70 -8.49
C LYS A 4 -12.68 -16.06 -7.12
N ASN A 5 -12.74 -16.89 -6.08
CA ASN A 5 -12.82 -16.38 -4.72
C ASN A 5 -11.51 -15.64 -4.39
N LEU A 6 -11.50 -14.31 -4.50
CA LEU A 6 -10.30 -13.49 -4.26
C LEU A 6 -9.71 -13.72 -2.86
N ARG A 7 -10.57 -14.03 -1.87
CA ARG A 7 -10.11 -14.33 -0.51
C ARG A 7 -9.29 -15.62 -0.45
N SER A 8 -9.36 -16.52 -1.42
CA SER A 8 -8.47 -17.69 -1.44
C SER A 8 -7.04 -17.33 -1.83
N ILE A 9 -6.84 -16.22 -2.53
CA ILE A 9 -5.55 -15.80 -3.11
C ILE A 9 -4.65 -15.18 -2.03
N PRO A 10 -3.46 -15.76 -1.75
CA PRO A 10 -2.61 -15.30 -0.65
C PRO A 10 -2.19 -13.83 -0.76
N ILE A 11 -1.82 -13.37 -1.96
CA ILE A 11 -1.42 -11.97 -2.16
C ILE A 11 -2.57 -11.00 -1.93
N TYR A 12 -3.80 -11.38 -2.28
CA TYR A 12 -4.97 -10.54 -2.07
C TYR A 12 -5.22 -10.34 -0.58
N ARG A 13 -5.21 -11.42 0.22
CA ARG A 13 -5.29 -11.30 1.69
C ARG A 13 -4.19 -10.41 2.25
N LYS A 14 -2.95 -10.62 1.83
CA LYS A 14 -1.82 -9.80 2.30
C LYS A 14 -1.93 -8.32 1.89
N SER A 15 -2.58 -8.01 0.77
CA SER A 15 -2.85 -6.62 0.39
C SER A 15 -3.89 -5.95 1.29
N LEU A 16 -4.84 -6.70 1.84
CA LEU A 16 -5.80 -6.18 2.81
C LEU A 16 -5.11 -5.86 4.13
N ASP A 17 -4.22 -6.73 4.59
CA ASP A 17 -3.40 -6.49 5.79
C ASP A 17 -2.53 -5.23 5.64
N LEU A 18 -1.86 -5.09 4.49
CA LEU A 18 -1.07 -3.90 4.16
C LEU A 18 -1.93 -2.63 4.13
N CYS A 19 -3.15 -2.72 3.58
CA CYS A 19 -4.10 -1.60 3.52
C CYS A 19 -4.57 -1.19 4.92
N LEU A 20 -4.91 -2.15 5.77
CA LEU A 20 -5.28 -1.92 7.17
C LEU A 20 -4.13 -1.22 7.91
N MET A 21 -2.91 -1.77 7.85
CA MET A 21 -1.74 -1.16 8.52
C MET A 21 -1.45 0.25 8.01
N SER A 22 -1.54 0.47 6.69
CA SER A 22 -1.36 1.80 6.10
C SER A 22 -2.41 2.79 6.57
N ARG A 23 -3.65 2.35 6.76
CA ARG A 23 -4.75 3.17 7.30
C ARG A 23 -4.49 3.58 8.75
N GLU A 24 -4.08 2.64 9.60
CA GLU A 24 -3.77 2.94 11.00
C GLU A 24 -2.61 3.95 11.11
N ILE A 25 -1.58 3.79 10.28
CA ILE A 25 -0.45 4.73 10.25
C ILE A 25 -0.86 6.10 9.71
N ALA A 26 -1.63 6.16 8.63
CA ALA A 26 -2.13 7.42 8.09
C ALA A 26 -2.99 8.16 9.12
N SER A 27 -3.89 7.45 9.79
CA SER A 27 -4.69 7.98 10.90
C SER A 27 -3.79 8.55 11.99
N TYR A 28 -2.84 7.76 12.50
CA TYR A 28 -1.91 8.19 13.54
C TYR A 28 -1.14 9.46 13.16
N VAL A 29 -0.58 9.51 11.95
CA VAL A 29 0.21 10.64 11.45
C VAL A 29 -0.63 11.90 11.31
N SER A 30 -1.89 11.77 10.89
CA SER A 30 -2.81 12.91 10.72
C SER A 30 -3.38 13.42 12.05
N TYR A 31 -3.61 12.55 13.04
CA TYR A 31 -4.15 12.94 14.36
C TYR A 31 -3.08 13.38 15.36
N ASN A 32 -1.86 12.84 15.29
CA ASN A 32 -0.79 13.17 16.23
C ASN A 32 0.02 14.40 15.78
N LYS A 33 -0.69 15.53 15.68
CA LYS A 33 -0.13 16.84 15.39
C LYS A 33 0.08 17.62 16.68
N ASP A 34 1.17 18.37 16.75
CA ASP A 34 1.33 19.39 17.79
C ASP A 34 0.12 20.35 17.77
N LEU A 35 -0.35 20.81 18.93
CA LEU A 35 -1.46 21.77 19.06
C LEU A 35 -1.33 23.01 18.15
N LEU A 36 -0.10 23.44 17.87
CA LEU A 36 0.20 24.56 16.96
C LEU A 36 0.03 24.21 15.46
N LYS A 37 0.12 22.93 15.10
CA LYS A 37 -0.02 22.42 13.72
C LYS A 37 -1.44 21.94 13.39
N LEU A 38 -2.31 21.79 14.39
CA LEU A 38 -3.72 21.44 14.22
C LEU A 38 -4.49 22.45 13.34
N TYR A 39 -4.05 23.71 13.31
CA TYR A 39 -4.63 24.75 12.45
C TYR A 39 -4.16 24.70 10.99
N GLN A 40 -3.13 23.90 10.67
CA GLN A 40 -2.62 23.74 9.32
C GLN A 40 -3.29 22.53 8.64
N SER A 41 -4.49 22.75 8.10
CA SER A 41 -5.05 21.84 7.09
C SER A 41 -4.11 21.80 5.88
N ASN A 42 -3.86 20.62 5.31
CA ASN A 42 -2.90 20.39 4.20
C ASN A 42 -1.42 20.48 4.60
N SER A 43 -1.06 20.01 5.80
CA SER A 43 0.36 19.84 6.14
C SER A 43 1.01 18.79 5.21
N LEU A 44 2.33 18.82 5.06
CA LEU A 44 3.07 17.80 4.30
C LEU A 44 2.74 16.39 4.82
N ARG A 45 2.54 16.24 6.14
CA ARG A 45 2.14 14.97 6.76
C ARG A 45 0.80 14.47 6.25
N ASP A 46 -0.20 15.36 6.15
CA ASP A 46 -1.53 15.01 5.65
C ASP A 46 -1.46 14.54 4.19
N ILE A 47 -0.74 15.28 3.35
CA ILE A 47 -0.57 14.95 1.93
C ILE A 47 0.10 13.57 1.78
N ILE A 48 1.12 13.30 2.60
CA ILE A 48 1.80 12.00 2.58
C ILE A 48 0.88 10.89 3.13
N ALA A 49 0.12 11.14 4.19
CA ALA A 49 -0.82 10.19 4.77
C ALA A 49 -1.94 9.81 3.79
N ASP A 50 -2.51 10.80 3.10
CA ASP A 50 -3.55 10.60 2.08
C ASP A 50 -2.99 9.83 0.87
N SER A 51 -1.78 10.18 0.43
CA SER A 51 -1.11 9.48 -0.67
C SER A 51 -0.78 8.03 -0.31
N LEU A 52 -0.31 7.79 0.92
CA LEU A 52 -0.07 6.46 1.48
C LEU A 52 -1.34 5.62 1.49
N LEU A 53 -2.43 6.17 2.02
CA LEU A 53 -3.71 5.47 2.10
C LEU A 53 -4.27 5.17 0.72
N THR A 54 -4.17 6.12 -0.22
CA THR A 54 -4.63 5.96 -1.61
C THR A 54 -3.93 4.79 -2.28
N ASP A 55 -2.60 4.77 -2.28
CA ASP A 55 -1.82 3.68 -2.88
C ASP A 55 -2.12 2.33 -2.21
N ALA A 56 -2.27 2.32 -0.88
CA ALA A 56 -2.58 1.11 -0.13
C ALA A 56 -3.97 0.54 -0.47
N ILE A 57 -4.97 1.39 -0.71
CA ILE A 57 -6.32 0.99 -1.15
C ILE A 57 -6.32 0.50 -2.60
N LEU A 58 -5.52 1.10 -3.47
CA LEU A 58 -5.47 0.74 -4.89
C LEU A 58 -4.78 -0.62 -5.12
N ILE A 59 -3.84 -1.05 -4.28
CA ILE A 59 -3.17 -2.35 -4.41
C ILE A 59 -4.15 -3.54 -4.47
N PRO A 60 -5.07 -3.76 -3.50
CA PRO A 60 -6.04 -4.85 -3.57
C PRO A 60 -6.96 -4.75 -4.79
N GLN A 61 -7.32 -3.54 -5.22
CA GLN A 61 -8.14 -3.32 -6.40
C GLN A 61 -7.41 -3.75 -7.68
N GLN A 62 -6.12 -3.45 -7.81
CA GLN A 62 -5.30 -3.89 -8.94
C GLN A 62 -5.12 -5.41 -8.96
N ILE A 63 -4.99 -6.06 -7.79
CA ILE A 63 -4.96 -7.54 -7.71
C ILE A 63 -6.30 -8.10 -8.17
N ALA A 64 -7.41 -7.57 -7.69
CA ALA A 64 -8.76 -8.01 -8.08
C ALA A 64 -8.98 -7.87 -9.59
N ALA A 65 -8.59 -6.73 -10.17
CA ALA A 65 -8.69 -6.49 -11.61
C ALA A 65 -7.85 -7.49 -12.42
N ALA A 66 -6.62 -7.78 -11.99
CA ALA A 66 -5.76 -8.77 -12.64
C ALA A 66 -6.26 -10.21 -12.49
N GLU A 67 -6.95 -10.55 -11.41
CA GLU A 67 -7.48 -11.91 -11.21
C GLU A 67 -8.79 -12.16 -11.95
N GLN A 68 -9.54 -11.09 -12.26
CA GLN A 68 -10.79 -11.14 -13.03
C GLN A 68 -10.57 -11.00 -14.54
N SER A 69 -9.39 -10.55 -14.98
CA SER A 69 -9.09 -10.37 -16.40
C SER A 69 -8.43 -11.59 -17.02
N GLU A 70 -8.88 -11.97 -18.21
CA GLU A 70 -8.20 -12.96 -19.07
C GLU A 70 -7.08 -12.33 -19.91
N SER A 71 -7.06 -11.00 -20.05
CA SER A 71 -6.08 -10.29 -20.86
C SER A 71 -4.72 -10.19 -20.16
N TYR A 72 -3.71 -10.85 -20.71
CA TYR A 72 -2.33 -10.77 -20.22
C TYR A 72 -1.84 -9.32 -20.07
N ALA A 73 -2.17 -8.44 -21.02
CA ALA A 73 -1.79 -7.03 -20.99
C ALA A 73 -2.38 -6.30 -19.78
N VAL A 74 -3.66 -6.52 -19.47
CA VAL A 74 -4.33 -5.94 -18.30
C VAL A 74 -3.70 -6.44 -17.01
N ARG A 75 -3.49 -7.76 -16.90
CA ARG A 75 -2.87 -8.39 -15.71
C ARG A 75 -1.46 -7.83 -15.45
N MET A 76 -0.65 -7.68 -16.50
CA MET A 76 0.69 -7.12 -16.40
C MET A 76 0.70 -5.62 -16.11
N LYS A 77 -0.28 -4.85 -16.62
CA LYS A 77 -0.45 -3.43 -16.29
C LYS A 77 -0.75 -3.27 -14.80
N SER A 78 -1.70 -4.05 -14.26
CA SER A 78 -2.01 -4.05 -12.83
C SER A 78 -0.80 -4.44 -11.97
N ALA A 79 -0.05 -5.46 -12.35
CA ALA A 79 1.20 -5.81 -11.67
C ALA A 79 2.22 -4.65 -11.71
N THR A 80 2.29 -3.91 -12.80
CA THR A 80 3.19 -2.76 -12.93
C THR A 80 2.78 -1.62 -11.99
N PHE A 81 1.49 -1.30 -11.91
CA PHE A 81 0.97 -0.31 -10.95
C PHE A 81 1.24 -0.71 -9.51
N ILE A 82 1.01 -1.97 -9.14
CA ILE A 82 1.33 -2.47 -7.78
C ILE A 82 2.83 -2.24 -7.48
N ALA A 83 3.72 -2.52 -8.43
CA ALA A 83 5.15 -2.30 -8.22
C ALA A 83 5.54 -0.82 -8.07
N ILE A 84 4.77 0.11 -8.65
CA ILE A 84 4.93 1.55 -8.46
C ILE A 84 4.44 1.95 -7.07
N MET A 85 3.22 1.57 -6.71
CA MET A 85 2.62 1.87 -5.39
C MET A 85 3.49 1.35 -4.24
N LEU A 86 4.05 0.13 -4.34
CA LEU A 86 4.98 -0.38 -3.32
C LEU A 86 6.26 0.45 -3.19
N ARG A 87 6.71 1.13 -4.25
CA ARG A 87 7.86 2.04 -4.19
C ARG A 87 7.45 3.37 -3.56
N ASN A 88 6.33 3.93 -3.99
CA ASN A 88 5.73 5.13 -3.41
C ASN A 88 5.53 5.01 -1.90
N ILE A 89 4.95 3.91 -1.42
CA ILE A 89 4.75 3.68 0.02
C ILE A 89 6.07 3.74 0.81
N ASN A 90 7.18 3.23 0.26
CA ASN A 90 8.48 3.37 0.91
C ASN A 90 8.99 4.82 0.89
N SER A 91 8.75 5.55 -0.20
CA SER A 91 9.06 6.98 -0.29
C SER A 91 8.24 7.80 0.70
N TYR A 92 6.97 7.47 0.91
CA TYR A 92 6.10 8.10 1.93
C TYR A 92 6.66 7.89 3.34
N CYS A 93 7.06 6.66 3.68
CA CYS A 93 7.71 6.39 4.97
C CYS A 93 8.97 7.26 5.15
N THR A 94 9.81 7.35 4.10
CA THR A 94 11.01 8.18 4.13
C THR A 94 10.70 9.68 4.23
N GLY A 95 9.62 10.14 3.58
CA GLY A 95 9.14 11.51 3.66
C GLY A 95 8.71 11.87 5.09
N LEU A 96 7.93 11.00 5.73
CA LEU A 96 7.50 11.17 7.13
C LEU A 96 8.68 11.17 8.11
N GLU A 97 9.69 10.33 7.89
CA GLU A 97 10.91 10.34 8.71
C GLU A 97 11.68 11.65 8.58
N LYS A 98 11.81 12.17 7.35
CA LYS A 98 12.52 13.43 7.08
C LYS A 98 11.76 14.64 7.59
N ASP A 99 10.43 14.59 7.59
CA ASP A 99 9.55 15.60 8.19
C ASP A 99 9.55 15.57 9.74
N GLY A 100 10.23 14.58 10.34
CA GLY A 100 10.44 14.53 11.79
C GLY A 100 9.33 13.82 12.55
N VAL A 101 8.65 12.84 11.95
CA VAL A 101 7.84 11.86 12.71
C VAL A 101 8.77 11.10 13.67
N LYS A 102 8.42 11.10 14.96
CA LYS A 102 9.27 10.55 16.02
C LYS A 102 9.15 9.03 16.12
N GLU A 103 7.97 8.49 15.85
CA GLU A 103 7.62 7.09 16.05
C GLU A 103 8.01 6.24 14.82
N LYS A 104 9.32 6.14 14.61
CA LYS A 104 9.91 5.41 13.50
C LYS A 104 9.61 3.91 13.56
N GLU A 105 9.25 3.35 14.72
CA GLU A 105 8.86 1.94 14.81
C GLU A 105 7.67 1.62 13.91
N TYR A 106 6.66 2.49 13.83
CA TYR A 106 5.49 2.26 12.98
C TYR A 106 5.86 2.28 11.49
N LEU A 107 6.74 3.21 11.09
CA LEU A 107 7.23 3.27 9.71
C LEU A 107 8.08 2.04 9.36
N ASN A 108 8.89 1.56 10.31
CA ASN A 108 9.66 0.33 10.15
C ASN A 108 8.79 -0.93 10.10
N LEU A 109 7.70 -0.95 10.86
CA LEU A 109 6.69 -2.01 10.79
C LEU A 109 6.06 -2.07 9.39
N LEU A 110 5.64 -0.92 8.84
CA LEU A 110 5.10 -0.85 7.49
C LEU A 110 6.10 -1.30 6.42
N ARG A 111 7.36 -0.87 6.53
CA ARG A 111 8.42 -1.35 5.61
C ARG A 111 8.62 -2.87 5.70
N SER A 112 8.50 -3.44 6.89
CA SER A 112 8.61 -4.88 7.10
C SER A 112 7.43 -5.63 6.47
N GLU A 113 6.23 -5.07 6.61
CA GLU A 113 5.03 -5.60 5.97
C GLU A 113 5.12 -5.55 4.43
N ILE A 114 5.64 -4.45 3.86
CA ILE A 114 5.94 -4.36 2.41
C ILE A 114 6.96 -5.42 1.98
N LYS A 115 8.01 -5.67 2.77
CA LYS A 115 8.99 -6.73 2.47
C LYS A 115 8.31 -8.10 2.44
N SER A 116 7.40 -8.37 3.37
CA SER A 116 6.61 -9.60 3.40
C SER A 116 5.70 -9.71 2.16
N PHE A 117 4.94 -8.65 1.86
CA PHE A 117 4.07 -8.56 0.68
C PHE A 117 4.84 -8.80 -0.62
N ARG A 118 6.05 -8.22 -0.78
CA ARG A 118 6.89 -8.38 -1.97
C ARG A 118 7.24 -9.84 -2.28
N ARG A 119 7.35 -10.70 -1.27
CA ARG A 119 7.63 -12.14 -1.47
C ARG A 119 6.45 -12.81 -2.19
N LEU A 120 5.23 -12.58 -1.73
CA LEU A 120 4.01 -13.08 -2.37
C LEU A 120 3.79 -12.44 -3.75
N PHE A 121 4.05 -11.14 -3.87
CA PHE A 121 3.98 -10.42 -5.14
C PHE A 121 4.90 -10.99 -6.21
N LYS A 122 6.12 -11.40 -5.86
CA LYS A 122 7.05 -12.05 -6.80
C LYS A 122 6.52 -13.38 -7.33
N VAL A 123 5.91 -14.19 -6.46
CA VAL A 123 5.31 -15.48 -6.83
C VAL A 123 4.10 -15.26 -7.74
N TRP A 124 3.19 -14.38 -7.32
CA TRP A 124 2.00 -14.02 -8.08
C TRP A 124 2.32 -13.43 -9.46
N ARG A 125 3.29 -12.52 -9.55
CA ARG A 125 3.69 -11.94 -10.84
C ARG A 125 4.27 -12.99 -11.80
N ARG A 126 4.92 -14.04 -11.30
CA ARG A 126 5.40 -15.15 -12.13
C ARG A 126 4.26 -16.00 -12.67
N SER A 127 3.17 -16.19 -11.92
CA SER A 127 2.00 -16.92 -12.41
C SER A 127 1.16 -16.16 -13.43
N ILE A 128 1.44 -14.88 -13.70
CA ILE A 128 0.83 -14.14 -14.82
C ILE A 128 1.55 -14.44 -16.14
N ARG A 129 2.84 -14.77 -16.09
CA ARG A 129 3.69 -15.02 -17.26
C ARG A 129 3.67 -16.47 -17.76
N ARG A 130 3.06 -17.37 -16.99
CA ARG A 130 2.79 -18.74 -17.38
C ARG A 130 1.39 -18.80 -17.94
#